data_AF-A0A7Y5KYR9-F1
#
_entry.id   AF-A0A7Y5KYR9-F1
#
_cell.length_a   1.000
_cell.length_b   1.000
_cell.length_c   1.000
_cell.angle_alpha   90.00
_cell.angle_beta   90.00
_cell.angle_gamma   90.00
#
_symmetry.space_group_name_H-M   'P 1'
#
loop_
_entity.id
_entity.type
_entity.pdbx_description
1 polymer ?
#
loop_
_entity_poly.entity_id
_entity_poly.type
_entity_poly.pdbx_seq_one_letter_code
_entity_poly.pdbx_strand_id
1 'polypeptide(L)'
;MLPRDLKTSLFAAQIVAFGTLLRSVALDRWFTVVAASLMIVGAIAAQRNRTWGVMLSFAMAVTFAVTAFIGIAPIWFLAVAAVGAMPFVLTRDALVRFDRGAAKLLAAGAIGIGATAAVAWKGIAWSVFTTFPMLLPSRYPQHGLAVLALFVVGLVAGVAQRRRLLREQVRVGGATERVRIDAVNSSYAAAELEAEADREAADAMHVKRARSS
;
A
#
# COMPACT_ATOMS: atom_id res chain seq x y z
N MET A 1 0.91 13.15 2.76
CA MET A 1 0.86 12.19 1.62
C MET A 1 1.61 10.93 2.03
N LEU A 2 1.09 9.73 1.74
CA LEU A 2 1.81 8.47 2.01
C LEU A 2 3.10 8.39 1.16
N PRO A 3 4.23 7.92 1.72
CA PRO A 3 5.44 7.65 0.94
C PRO A 3 5.16 6.73 -0.25
N ARG A 4 5.82 6.97 -1.39
CA ARG A 4 5.64 6.16 -2.61
C ARG A 4 5.93 4.68 -2.36
N ASP A 5 6.92 4.39 -1.52
CA ASP A 5 7.33 3.02 -1.19
C ASP A 5 6.23 2.26 -0.45
N LEU A 6 5.53 2.92 0.48
CA LEU A 6 4.42 2.32 1.22
C LEU A 6 3.19 2.09 0.32
N LYS A 7 2.91 2.99 -0.63
CA LYS A 7 1.84 2.77 -1.62
C LYS A 7 2.16 1.55 -2.48
N THR A 8 3.41 1.42 -2.92
CA THR A 8 3.87 0.31 -3.76
C THR A 8 3.85 -1.01 -3.00
N SER A 9 4.30 -1.04 -1.74
CA SER A 9 4.27 -2.24 -0.91
C SER A 9 2.84 -2.71 -0.60
N LEU A 10 1.91 -1.78 -0.34
CA LEU A 10 0.50 -2.12 -0.14
C LEU A 10 -0.14 -2.70 -1.39
N PHE A 11 0.22 -2.19 -2.57
CA PHE A 11 -0.24 -2.73 -3.84
C PHE A 11 0.34 -4.12 -4.11
N ALA A 12 1.64 -4.34 -3.84
CA ALA A 12 2.26 -5.65 -3.92
C ALA A 12 1.56 -6.66 -2.98
N ALA A 13 1.28 -6.27 -1.74
CA ALA A 13 0.52 -7.09 -0.79
C ALA A 13 -0.88 -7.43 -1.30
N GLN A 14 -1.59 -6.50 -1.95
CA GLN A 14 -2.88 -6.77 -2.58
C GLN A 14 -2.77 -7.80 -3.71
N ILE A 15 -1.80 -7.65 -4.60
CA ILE A 15 -1.59 -8.61 -5.71
C ILE A 15 -1.29 -10.00 -5.18
N VAL A 16 -0.37 -10.11 -4.23
CA VAL A 16 0.05 -11.41 -3.66
C VAL A 16 -1.09 -12.05 -2.88
N ALA A 17 -1.82 -11.29 -2.07
CA ALA A 17 -3.01 -11.78 -1.37
C ALA A 17 -4.11 -12.20 -2.34
N PHE A 18 -4.31 -11.47 -3.43
CA PHE A 18 -5.29 -11.80 -4.45
C PHE A 18 -4.92 -13.07 -5.25
N GLY A 19 -3.65 -13.24 -5.62
CA GLY A 19 -3.15 -14.48 -6.21
C GLY A 19 -3.33 -15.68 -5.26
N THR A 20 -3.06 -15.46 -3.97
CA THR A 20 -3.32 -16.44 -2.90
C THR A 20 -4.80 -16.78 -2.81
N LEU A 21 -5.68 -15.78 -2.88
CA LEU A 21 -7.13 -15.93 -2.86
C LEU A 21 -7.61 -16.78 -4.02
N LEU A 22 -7.21 -16.46 -5.27
CA LEU A 22 -7.60 -17.22 -6.47
C LEU A 22 -7.21 -18.69 -6.36
N ARG A 23 -5.96 -18.96 -5.95
CA ARG A 23 -5.48 -20.33 -5.74
C ARG A 23 -6.27 -21.04 -4.64
N SER A 24 -6.58 -20.33 -3.56
CA SER A 24 -7.27 -20.91 -2.40
C SER A 24 -8.73 -21.23 -2.69
N VAL A 25 -9.40 -20.38 -3.49
CA VAL A 25 -10.77 -20.64 -3.99
C VAL A 25 -10.77 -21.81 -4.96
N ALA A 26 -9.75 -21.92 -5.82
CA ALA A 26 -9.65 -23.06 -6.73
C ALA A 26 -9.48 -24.40 -5.99
N LEU A 27 -8.86 -24.41 -4.81
CA LEU A 27 -8.50 -25.62 -4.05
C LEU A 27 -9.34 -25.82 -2.77
N ASP A 28 -10.46 -25.09 -2.62
CA ASP A 28 -11.37 -25.15 -1.47
C ASP A 28 -10.70 -24.94 -0.11
N ARG A 29 -9.66 -24.11 -0.07
CA ARG A 29 -8.92 -23.82 1.17
C ARG A 29 -9.54 -22.63 1.89
N TRP A 30 -10.73 -22.82 2.43
CA TRP A 30 -11.58 -21.75 3.01
C TRP A 30 -10.88 -20.89 4.07
N PHE A 31 -10.07 -21.47 4.96
CA PHE A 31 -9.29 -20.68 5.92
C PHE A 31 -8.34 -19.68 5.25
N THR A 32 -7.66 -20.13 4.20
CA THR A 32 -6.72 -19.29 3.45
C THR A 32 -7.43 -18.26 2.57
N VAL A 33 -8.66 -18.57 2.13
CA VAL A 33 -9.55 -17.60 1.49
C VAL A 33 -9.88 -16.46 2.45
N VAL A 34 -10.28 -16.78 3.69
CA VAL A 34 -10.58 -15.78 4.73
C VAL A 34 -9.35 -14.95 5.07
N ALA A 35 -8.20 -15.59 5.32
CA ALA A 35 -6.96 -14.90 5.65
C ALA A 35 -6.49 -13.96 4.51
N ALA A 36 -6.55 -14.41 3.26
CA ALA A 36 -6.21 -13.60 2.09
C ALA A 36 -7.18 -12.42 1.92
N SER A 37 -8.48 -12.65 2.15
CA SER A 37 -9.50 -11.60 2.08
C SER A 37 -9.27 -10.53 3.15
N LEU A 38 -9.01 -10.92 4.39
CA LEU A 38 -8.67 -10.00 5.48
C LEU A 38 -7.39 -9.22 5.20
N MET A 39 -6.40 -9.86 4.59
CA MET A 39 -5.16 -9.19 4.17
C MET A 39 -5.40 -8.13 3.10
N ILE A 40 -6.26 -8.40 2.10
CA ILE A 40 -6.70 -7.42 1.09
C ILE A 40 -7.45 -6.26 1.75
N VAL A 41 -8.40 -6.56 2.64
CA VAL A 41 -9.17 -5.54 3.39
C VAL A 41 -8.23 -4.66 4.22
N GLY A 42 -7.26 -5.26 4.93
CA GLY A 42 -6.24 -4.54 5.67
C GLY A 42 -5.43 -3.60 4.79
N ALA A 43 -5.02 -4.06 3.60
CA ALA A 43 -4.26 -3.25 2.66
C ALA A 43 -5.08 -2.08 2.09
N ILE A 44 -6.37 -2.31 1.77
CA ILE A 44 -7.29 -1.25 1.33
C ILE A 44 -7.53 -0.24 2.45
N ALA A 45 -7.72 -0.69 3.69
CA ALA A 45 -7.90 0.19 4.84
C ALA A 45 -6.64 1.03 5.10
N ALA A 46 -5.45 0.44 4.98
CA ALA A 46 -4.18 1.14 5.09
C ALA A 46 -4.01 2.22 4.01
N GLN A 47 -4.44 1.96 2.77
CA GLN A 47 -4.48 2.97 1.69
C GLN A 47 -5.40 4.16 2.02
N ARG A 48 -6.43 3.95 2.85
CA ARG A 48 -7.32 4.99 3.37
C ARG A 48 -6.80 5.63 4.67
N ASN A 49 -5.50 5.52 4.94
CA ASN A 49 -4.83 6.04 6.14
C ASN A 49 -5.35 5.46 7.46
N ARG A 50 -5.92 4.24 7.45
CA ARG A 50 -6.34 3.56 8.68
C ARG A 50 -5.20 2.70 9.22
N THR A 51 -4.66 3.07 10.37
CA THR A 51 -3.53 2.36 11.04
C THR A 51 -3.87 0.91 11.36
N TRP A 52 -5.11 0.62 11.76
CA TRP A 52 -5.58 -0.74 12.01
C TRP A 52 -5.49 -1.63 10.75
N GLY A 53 -5.54 -1.06 9.54
CA GLY A 53 -5.41 -1.81 8.30
C GLY A 53 -4.01 -2.42 8.14
N VAL A 54 -2.96 -1.67 8.49
CA VAL A 54 -1.58 -2.17 8.47
C VAL A 54 -1.41 -3.29 9.50
N MET A 55 -2.02 -3.13 10.69
CA MET A 55 -1.97 -4.17 11.73
C MET A 55 -2.71 -5.44 11.30
N LEU A 56 -3.87 -5.30 10.65
CA LEU A 56 -4.63 -6.45 10.14
C LEU A 56 -3.83 -7.20 9.06
N SER A 57 -3.24 -6.49 8.11
CA SER A 57 -2.38 -7.12 7.09
C SER A 57 -1.17 -7.81 7.72
N PHE A 58 -0.55 -7.20 8.74
CA PHE A 58 0.56 -7.81 9.47
C PHE A 58 0.15 -9.06 10.26
N ALA A 59 -1.00 -9.02 10.95
CA ALA A 59 -1.53 -10.18 11.67
C ALA A 59 -1.79 -11.35 10.71
N MET A 60 -2.38 -11.09 9.54
CA MET A 60 -2.58 -12.13 8.52
C MET A 60 -1.26 -12.64 7.93
N ALA A 61 -0.27 -11.77 7.74
CA ALA A 61 1.08 -12.18 7.34
C ALA A 61 1.71 -13.13 8.36
N VAL A 62 1.57 -12.85 9.67
CA VAL A 62 2.01 -13.76 10.73
C VAL A 62 1.24 -15.08 10.67
N THR A 63 -0.08 -15.06 10.48
CA THR A 63 -0.88 -16.29 10.30
C THR A 63 -0.33 -17.15 9.15
N PHE A 64 -0.01 -16.55 8.00
CA PHE A 64 0.58 -17.25 6.87
C PHE A 64 1.97 -17.82 7.20
N ALA A 65 2.82 -17.06 7.90
CA ALA A 65 4.14 -17.55 8.32
C ALA A 65 4.01 -18.74 9.28
N VAL A 66 3.21 -18.60 10.33
CA VAL A 66 3.04 -19.61 11.38
C VAL A 66 2.41 -20.88 10.82
N THR A 67 1.40 -20.77 9.94
CA THR A 67 0.81 -21.96 9.29
C THR A 67 1.80 -22.71 8.40
N ALA A 68 2.74 -22.01 7.75
CA ALA A 68 3.84 -22.63 7.01
C ALA A 68 4.83 -23.34 7.94
N PHE A 69 5.25 -22.69 9.04
CA PHE A 69 6.19 -23.29 10.00
C PHE A 69 5.62 -24.50 10.73
N ILE A 70 4.32 -24.53 11.00
CA ILE A 70 3.66 -25.68 11.63
C ILE A 70 3.43 -26.84 10.62
N GLY A 71 3.78 -26.64 9.35
CA GLY A 71 3.70 -27.67 8.30
C GLY A 71 2.29 -27.91 7.75
N ILE A 72 1.33 -27.02 8.03
CA ILE A 72 -0.05 -27.11 7.55
C ILE A 72 -0.15 -26.55 6.12
N ALA A 73 0.62 -25.49 5.87
CA ALA A 73 0.60 -24.75 4.62
C ALA A 73 1.91 -24.92 3.83
N PRO A 74 1.88 -24.71 2.49
CA PRO A 74 3.07 -24.86 1.66
C PRO A 74 4.07 -23.71 1.88
N ILE A 75 5.35 -23.96 1.60
CA ILE A 75 6.46 -23.03 1.92
C ILE A 75 6.33 -21.63 1.29
N TRP A 76 5.67 -21.50 0.14
CA TRP A 76 5.47 -20.20 -0.51
C TRP A 76 4.59 -19.23 0.31
N PHE A 77 3.85 -19.72 1.32
CA PHE A 77 3.17 -18.85 2.29
C PHE A 77 4.15 -17.94 3.04
N LEU A 78 5.42 -18.33 3.17
CA LEU A 78 6.48 -17.46 3.69
C LEU A 78 6.70 -16.23 2.79
N ALA A 79 6.58 -16.39 1.47
CA ALA A 79 6.67 -15.26 0.54
C ALA A 79 5.45 -14.34 0.69
N VAL A 80 4.24 -14.90 0.85
CA VAL A 80 3.02 -14.12 1.14
C VAL A 80 3.17 -13.34 2.44
N ALA A 81 3.68 -13.99 3.49
CA ALA A 81 3.94 -13.38 4.77
C ALA A 81 4.98 -12.25 4.66
N ALA A 82 6.08 -12.47 3.94
CA ALA A 82 7.11 -11.45 3.75
C ALA A 82 6.55 -10.20 3.05
N VAL A 83 5.81 -10.38 1.95
CA VAL A 83 5.18 -9.25 1.23
C VAL A 83 4.09 -8.59 2.08
N GLY A 84 3.32 -9.36 2.82
CA GLY A 84 2.25 -8.85 3.69
C GLY A 84 2.72 -8.11 4.93
N ALA A 85 3.90 -8.46 5.44
CA ALA A 85 4.54 -7.79 6.56
C ALA A 85 5.27 -6.50 6.13
N MET A 86 5.61 -6.36 4.85
CA MET A 86 6.36 -5.22 4.34
C MET A 86 5.75 -3.84 4.67
N PRO A 87 4.42 -3.62 4.53
CA PRO A 87 3.82 -2.35 4.95
C PRO A 87 4.07 -2.03 6.42
N PHE A 88 3.99 -3.02 7.30
CA PHE A 88 4.28 -2.85 8.72
C PHE A 88 5.75 -2.49 8.94
N VAL A 89 6.68 -3.20 8.30
CA VAL A 89 8.13 -2.94 8.39
C VAL A 89 8.46 -1.52 7.95
N LEU A 90 7.86 -1.03 6.86
CA LEU A 90 8.08 0.35 6.38
C LEU A 90 7.48 1.40 7.31
N THR A 91 6.41 1.08 8.04
CA THR A 91 5.78 2.01 9.00
C THR A 91 6.35 1.93 10.41
N ARG A 92 7.15 0.91 10.74
CA ARG A 92 7.59 0.61 12.11
C ARG A 92 8.37 1.78 12.72
N ASP A 93 9.24 2.42 11.95
CA ASP A 93 10.11 3.49 12.46
C ASP A 93 9.28 4.73 12.81
N ALA A 94 8.23 5.02 12.04
CA ALA A 94 7.28 6.08 12.33
C ALA A 94 6.45 5.78 13.58
N LEU A 95 5.98 4.54 13.74
CA LEU A 95 5.24 4.09 14.93
C LEU A 95 6.08 4.17 16.20
N VAL A 96 7.33 3.70 16.13
CA VAL A 96 8.29 3.70 17.24
C VAL A 96 8.69 5.13 17.65
N ARG A 97 8.72 6.07 16.73
CA ARG A 97 8.97 7.50 17.03
C ARG A 97 7.79 8.16 17.75
N PHE A 98 6.56 7.75 17.45
CA PHE A 98 5.37 8.29 18.10
C PHE A 98 5.18 7.70 19.50
N ASP A 99 5.17 6.37 19.62
CA ASP A 99 5.06 5.66 20.90
C ASP A 99 5.69 4.26 20.79
N ARG A 100 6.83 4.08 21.45
CA ARG A 100 7.55 2.79 21.47
C ARG A 100 6.76 1.69 22.18
N GLY A 101 6.02 2.04 23.23
CA GLY A 101 5.23 1.09 24.02
C GLY A 101 4.05 0.58 23.22
N ALA A 102 3.24 1.49 22.66
CA ALA A 102 2.11 1.13 21.82
C ALA A 102 2.54 0.34 20.57
N ALA A 103 3.64 0.73 19.90
CA ALA A 103 4.16 0.00 18.74
C ALA A 103 4.53 -1.45 19.08
N LYS A 104 5.19 -1.69 20.22
CA LYS A 104 5.53 -3.03 20.69
C LYS A 104 4.30 -3.85 21.05
N LEU A 105 3.34 -3.27 21.78
CA LEU A 105 2.10 -3.95 22.15
C LEU A 105 1.26 -4.31 20.92
N LEU A 106 1.19 -3.43 19.92
CA LEU A 106 0.50 -3.69 18.66
C LEU A 106 1.19 -4.78 17.86
N ALA A 107 2.53 -4.74 17.75
CA ALA A 107 3.29 -5.78 17.06
C ALA A 107 3.09 -7.14 17.75
N ALA A 108 3.24 -7.19 19.08
CA ALA A 108 3.05 -8.39 19.88
C ALA A 108 1.61 -8.89 19.79
N GLY A 109 0.63 -7.99 19.82
CA GLY A 109 -0.78 -8.32 19.68
C GLY A 109 -1.10 -8.90 18.29
N ALA A 110 -0.59 -8.30 17.22
CA ALA A 110 -0.76 -8.83 15.87
C ALA A 110 -0.08 -10.19 15.69
N ILE A 111 1.12 -10.38 16.25
CA ILE A 111 1.81 -11.67 16.26
C ILE A 111 0.99 -12.70 17.04
N GLY A 112 0.53 -12.34 18.24
CA GLY A 112 -0.26 -13.19 19.11
C GLY A 112 -1.57 -13.62 18.47
N ILE A 113 -2.34 -12.68 17.89
CA ILE A 113 -3.57 -12.95 17.16
C ILE A 113 -3.28 -13.84 15.94
N GLY A 114 -2.26 -13.50 15.15
CA GLY A 114 -1.92 -14.23 13.94
C GLY A 114 -1.50 -15.68 14.21
N ALA A 115 -0.67 -15.89 15.24
CA ALA A 115 -0.21 -17.21 15.68
C ALA A 115 -1.35 -18.00 16.32
N THR A 116 -2.16 -17.39 17.19
CA THR A 116 -3.31 -18.04 17.83
C THR A 116 -4.32 -18.48 16.79
N ALA A 117 -4.61 -17.66 15.78
CA ALA A 117 -5.50 -18.05 14.68
C ALA A 117 -4.98 -19.28 13.91
N ALA A 118 -3.67 -19.33 13.64
CA ALA A 118 -3.03 -20.47 12.97
C ALA A 118 -3.11 -21.76 13.81
N VAL A 119 -2.80 -21.67 15.11
CA VAL A 119 -2.83 -22.81 16.04
C VAL A 119 -4.26 -23.27 16.29
N ALA A 120 -5.19 -22.35 16.54
CA ALA A 120 -6.59 -22.64 16.74
C ALA A 120 -7.17 -23.36 15.50
N TRP A 121 -6.85 -22.88 14.29
CA TRP A 121 -7.23 -23.55 13.06
C TRP A 121 -6.71 -24.99 13.01
N LYS A 122 -5.45 -25.24 13.36
CA LYS A 122 -4.90 -26.62 13.43
C LYS A 122 -5.73 -27.52 14.34
N GLY A 123 -6.13 -27.01 15.50
CA GLY A 123 -6.90 -27.76 16.49
C GLY A 123 -8.33 -28.09 16.03
N ILE A 124 -8.99 -27.18 15.32
CA ILE A 124 -10.40 -27.35 14.93
C ILE A 124 -10.58 -27.88 13.51
N ALA A 125 -9.58 -27.78 12.64
CA ALA A 125 -9.71 -28.08 11.21
C ALA A 125 -10.23 -29.50 10.97
N TRP A 126 -9.71 -30.50 11.70
CA TRP A 126 -10.17 -31.87 11.58
C TRP A 126 -11.67 -32.01 11.89
N SER A 127 -12.11 -31.48 13.04
CA SER A 127 -13.51 -31.52 13.46
C SER A 127 -14.45 -30.79 12.49
N VAL A 128 -13.99 -29.66 11.93
CA VAL A 128 -14.74 -28.92 10.91
C VAL A 128 -14.90 -29.75 9.64
N PHE A 129 -13.83 -30.39 9.17
CA PHE A 129 -13.87 -31.22 7.95
C PHE A 129 -14.67 -32.51 8.13
N THR A 130 -14.65 -33.13 9.31
CA THR A 130 -15.50 -34.30 9.58
C THR A 130 -16.98 -33.93 9.67
N THR A 131 -17.30 -32.74 10.17
CA THR A 131 -18.69 -32.26 10.27
C THR A 131 -19.22 -31.77 8.92
N PHE A 132 -18.38 -31.10 8.15
CA PHE A 132 -18.72 -30.52 6.84
C PHE A 132 -17.75 -31.03 5.77
N PRO A 133 -17.95 -32.25 5.23
CA PRO A 133 -17.04 -32.86 4.27
C PRO A 133 -16.93 -32.05 2.97
N MET A 134 -17.93 -31.23 2.63
CA MET A 134 -17.86 -30.31 1.49
C MET A 134 -16.77 -29.23 1.61
N LEU A 135 -16.20 -29.01 2.81
CA LEU A 135 -15.11 -28.06 3.04
C LEU A 135 -13.72 -28.70 2.93
N LEU A 136 -13.64 -30.01 2.65
CA LEU A 136 -12.36 -30.70 2.47
C LEU A 136 -11.61 -30.10 1.28
N PRO A 137 -10.31 -29.80 1.41
CA PRO A 137 -9.52 -29.24 0.33
C PRO A 137 -9.51 -30.19 -0.88
N SER A 138 -9.97 -29.71 -2.03
CA SER A 138 -9.93 -30.46 -3.27
C SER A 138 -8.49 -30.55 -3.79
N ARG A 139 -8.13 -31.71 -4.36
CA ARG A 139 -6.84 -31.88 -5.06
C ARG A 139 -6.87 -31.27 -6.46
N TYR A 140 -8.06 -31.15 -7.04
CA TYR A 140 -8.29 -30.64 -8.38
C TYR A 140 -8.97 -29.28 -8.29
N PRO A 141 -8.67 -28.36 -9.22
CA PRO A 141 -9.32 -27.07 -9.23
C PRO A 141 -10.82 -27.23 -9.49
N GLN A 142 -11.62 -26.99 -8.45
CA GLN A 142 -13.07 -26.94 -8.50
C GLN A 142 -13.44 -25.44 -8.41
N HIS A 143 -14.51 -25.00 -9.06
CA HIS A 143 -14.91 -23.57 -9.15
C HIS A 143 -14.20 -22.68 -10.18
N GLY A 144 -13.93 -23.18 -11.39
CA GLY A 144 -13.40 -22.36 -12.49
C GLY A 144 -14.18 -21.07 -12.76
N LEU A 145 -15.51 -21.09 -12.66
CA LEU A 145 -16.36 -19.89 -12.78
C LEU A 145 -16.11 -18.87 -11.66
N ALA A 146 -15.96 -19.32 -10.40
CA ALA A 146 -15.70 -18.41 -9.28
C ALA A 146 -14.30 -17.79 -9.38
N VAL A 147 -13.31 -18.58 -9.80
CA VAL A 147 -11.94 -18.11 -10.07
C VAL A 147 -11.95 -17.07 -11.19
N LEU A 148 -12.68 -17.32 -12.29
CA LEU A 148 -12.81 -16.38 -13.40
C LEU A 148 -13.53 -15.10 -12.98
N ALA A 149 -14.63 -15.21 -12.22
CA ALA A 149 -15.34 -14.06 -11.69
C ALA A 149 -14.43 -13.21 -10.78
N LEU A 150 -13.73 -13.84 -9.84
CA LEU A 150 -12.75 -13.16 -8.99
C LEU A 150 -11.67 -12.48 -9.83
N PHE A 151 -11.11 -13.18 -10.82
CA PHE A 151 -10.09 -12.63 -11.71
C PHE A 151 -10.58 -11.37 -12.43
N VAL A 152 -11.80 -11.38 -12.97
CA VAL A 152 -12.42 -10.21 -13.60
C VAL A 152 -12.59 -9.07 -12.60
N VAL A 153 -13.10 -9.34 -11.39
CA VAL A 153 -13.24 -8.32 -10.34
C VAL A 153 -11.87 -7.72 -9.97
N GLY A 154 -10.85 -8.57 -9.78
CA GLY A 154 -9.49 -8.14 -9.46
C GLY A 154 -8.88 -7.30 -10.58
N LEU A 155 -9.10 -7.68 -11.83
CA LEU A 155 -8.62 -6.93 -13.00
C LEU A 155 -9.29 -5.56 -13.10
N VAL A 156 -10.63 -5.50 -12.95
CA VAL A 156 -11.37 -4.24 -12.96
C VAL A 156 -10.94 -3.33 -11.81
N ALA A 157 -10.81 -3.87 -10.59
CA ALA A 157 -10.35 -3.13 -9.43
C ALA A 157 -8.92 -2.61 -9.61
N GLY A 158 -8.01 -3.45 -10.11
CA GLY A 158 -6.62 -3.10 -10.39
C GLY A 158 -6.49 -2.00 -11.45
N VAL A 159 -7.27 -2.09 -12.54
CA VAL A 159 -7.33 -1.06 -13.58
C VAL A 159 -7.88 0.25 -13.01
N ALA A 160 -8.96 0.20 -12.23
CA ALA A 160 -9.54 1.38 -11.59
C ALA A 160 -8.54 2.05 -10.63
N GLN A 161 -7.81 1.27 -9.83
CA GLN A 161 -6.79 1.75 -8.91
C GLN A 161 -5.60 2.37 -9.64
N ARG A 162 -5.09 1.71 -10.69
CA ARG A 162 -4.00 2.24 -11.53
C ARG A 162 -4.40 3.58 -12.16
N ARG A 163 -5.62 3.70 -12.68
CA ARG A 163 -6.15 4.97 -13.22
C ARG A 163 -6.19 6.07 -12.15
N ARG A 164 -6.58 5.75 -10.92
CA ARG A 164 -6.57 6.73 -9.80
C ARG A 164 -5.15 7.21 -9.48
N LEU A 165 -4.18 6.29 -9.40
CA LEU A 165 -2.78 6.63 -9.14
C LEU A 165 -2.18 7.52 -10.24
N LEU A 166 -2.47 7.22 -11.52
CA LEU A 166 -2.03 8.05 -12.63
C LEU A 166 -2.64 9.46 -12.59
N ARG A 167 -3.93 9.59 -12.25
CA ARG A 167 -4.58 10.90 -12.08
C ARG A 167 -3.98 11.71 -10.95
N GLU A 168 -3.63 11.07 -9.83
CA GLU A 168 -2.92 11.74 -8.73
C GLU A 168 -1.53 12.23 -9.16
N GLN A 169 -0.79 11.43 -9.94
CA GLN A 169 0.52 11.84 -10.46
C GLN A 169 0.42 13.04 -11.40
N VAL A 170 -0.54 13.07 -12.31
CA VAL A 170 -0.78 14.21 -13.22
C VAL A 170 -1.15 15.46 -12.43
N ARG A 171 -1.96 15.33 -11.37
CA ARG A 171 -2.36 16.47 -10.53
C ARG A 171 -1.20 17.05 -9.71
N VAL A 172 -0.33 16.19 -9.17
CA VAL A 172 0.86 16.63 -8.44
C VAL A 172 1.90 17.20 -9.40
N GLY A 173 2.14 16.54 -10.55
CA GLY A 173 3.03 17.01 -11.61
C GLY A 173 2.62 18.39 -12.10
N GLY A 174 1.34 18.60 -12.42
CA GLY A 174 0.79 19.90 -12.83
C GLY A 174 0.83 20.95 -11.72
N ALA A 175 0.74 20.58 -10.45
CA ALA A 175 0.91 21.54 -9.35
C ALA A 175 2.37 21.95 -9.18
N THR A 176 3.32 21.02 -9.21
CA THR A 176 4.76 21.34 -9.19
C THR A 176 5.22 22.07 -10.44
N GLU A 177 4.63 21.76 -11.59
CA GLU A 177 4.92 22.44 -12.85
C GLU A 177 4.34 23.86 -12.86
N ARG A 178 3.13 24.08 -12.34
CA ARG A 178 2.60 25.44 -12.12
C ARG A 178 3.45 26.25 -11.14
N VAL A 179 3.86 25.66 -10.01
CA VAL A 179 4.76 26.34 -9.06
C VAL A 179 6.11 26.67 -9.71
N ARG A 180 6.63 25.79 -10.58
CA ARG A 180 7.86 26.06 -11.32
C ARG A 180 7.67 27.17 -12.35
N ILE A 181 6.56 27.17 -13.08
CA ILE A 181 6.24 28.22 -14.07
C ILE A 181 6.04 29.57 -13.36
N ASP A 182 5.36 29.59 -12.23
CA ASP A 182 5.16 30.81 -11.43
C ASP A 182 6.48 31.34 -10.85
N ALA A 183 7.37 30.45 -10.39
CA ALA A 183 8.70 30.84 -9.92
C ALA A 183 9.62 31.33 -11.05
N VAL A 184 9.48 30.76 -12.24
CA VAL A 184 10.21 31.22 -13.43
C VAL A 184 9.67 32.58 -13.88
N ASN A 185 8.35 32.76 -13.93
CA ASN A 185 7.71 34.04 -14.28
C ASN A 185 8.03 35.14 -13.25
N SER A 186 8.10 34.82 -11.95
CA SER A 186 8.51 35.80 -10.94
C SER A 186 9.97 36.21 -11.08
N SER A 187 10.86 35.28 -11.49
CA SER A 187 12.26 35.60 -11.77
C SER A 187 12.43 36.49 -13.01
N TYR A 188 11.62 36.28 -14.06
CA TYR A 188 11.62 37.17 -15.22
C TYR A 188 11.06 38.55 -14.89
N ALA A 189 9.95 38.62 -14.15
CA ALA A 189 9.38 39.90 -13.71
C ALA A 189 10.35 40.70 -12.82
N ALA A 190 11.10 40.03 -11.94
CA ALA A 190 12.13 40.67 -11.13
C ALA A 190 13.30 41.20 -11.97
N ALA A 191 13.77 40.41 -12.95
CA ALA A 191 14.84 40.83 -13.86
C ALA A 191 14.42 41.99 -14.78
N GLU A 192 13.16 42.03 -15.20
CA GLU A 192 12.61 43.10 -16.04
C GLU A 192 12.51 44.42 -15.27
N LEU A 193 12.07 44.37 -14.00
CA LEU A 193 12.07 45.52 -13.08
C LEU A 193 13.48 46.06 -12.80
N GLU A 194 14.46 45.18 -12.63
CA GLU A 194 15.86 45.57 -12.38
C GLU A 194 16.45 46.26 -13.63
N ALA A 195 16.18 45.73 -14.82
CA ALA A 195 16.59 46.34 -16.08
C ALA A 195 15.92 47.69 -16.36
N GLU A 196 14.66 47.89 -15.93
CA GLU A 196 13.96 49.16 -16.04
C GLU A 196 14.55 50.22 -15.09
N ALA A 197 14.84 49.85 -13.85
CA ALA A 197 15.48 50.73 -12.88
C ALA A 197 16.87 51.19 -13.34
N ASP A 198 17.66 50.29 -13.95
CA ASP A 198 18.97 50.63 -14.50
C ASP A 198 18.89 51.61 -15.68
N ARG A 199 17.85 51.49 -16.53
CA ARG A 199 17.61 52.44 -17.62
C ARG A 199 17.21 53.81 -17.11
N GLU A 200 16.30 53.89 -16.14
CA GLU A 200 15.91 55.17 -15.52
C GLU A 200 17.11 55.86 -14.84
N ALA A 201 17.98 55.09 -14.17
CA ALA A 201 19.19 55.61 -13.55
C ALA A 201 20.18 56.15 -14.58
N ALA A 202 20.35 55.47 -15.71
CA ALA A 202 21.20 55.91 -16.81
C ALA A 202 20.67 57.21 -17.47
N ASP A 203 19.37 57.30 -17.72
CA ASP A 203 18.72 58.48 -18.29
C ASP A 203 18.81 59.68 -17.34
N ALA A 204 18.61 59.47 -16.03
CA ALA A 204 18.76 60.52 -15.02
C ALA A 204 20.20 61.07 -14.95
N MET A 205 21.21 60.21 -15.14
CA MET A 205 22.61 60.64 -15.25
C MET A 205 22.88 61.46 -16.51
N HIS A 206 22.31 61.06 -17.65
CA HIS A 206 22.44 61.81 -18.91
C HIS A 206 21.84 63.22 -18.82
N VAL A 207 20.66 63.35 -18.20
CA VAL A 207 20.00 64.66 -17.98
C VAL A 207 20.81 65.56 -17.04
N LYS A 208 21.38 65.02 -15.95
CA LYS A 208 22.27 65.78 -15.06
C LYS A 208 23.51 66.31 -15.77
N ARG A 209 24.10 65.50 -16.66
CA ARG A 209 25.30 65.88 -17.41
C ARG A 209 25.02 67.01 -18.40
N ALA A 210 23.89 66.95 -19.09
CA ALA A 210 23.45 67.99 -20.04
C ALA A 210 23.10 69.34 -19.38
N ARG A 211 22.73 69.35 -18.10
CA ARG A 211 22.48 70.61 -17.34
C ARG A 211 23.75 71.25 -16.76
N SER A 212 24.87 70.53 -16.76
CA SER A 212 26.15 71.02 -16.20
C SER A 212 27.10 71.62 -17.24
N SER A 213 26.71 71.59 -18.52
CA SER A 213 27.41 72.22 -19.66
C SER A 213 26.68 73.47 -20.10
#